data_AF-A0A2L0CIC7-F1
#
_entry.id   AF-A0A2L0CIC7-F1
#
_cell.length_a   1.000
_cell.length_b   1.000
_cell.length_c   1.000
_cell.angle_alpha   90.00
_cell.angle_beta   90.00
_cell.angle_gamma   90.00
#
_symmetry.space_group_name_H-M   'P 1'
#
loop_
_entity.id
_entity.type
_entity.pdbx_description
1 polymer ?
#
loop_
_entity_poly.entity_id
_entity_poly.type
_entity_poly.pdbx_seq_one_letter_code
_entity_poly.pdbx_strand_id
1 'polypeptide(L)'
;SSLDDIKYVLNPTFTPEQIKNLDTSEKLSRAIDGNMYLPGIVGLNNIKANDYCNVILQSLSHVSPLRDYFLREENYSKIKRPPGDSSFLLVQRFGELMRKLWNPRNFKAHVS
;
A
#
# COMPACT_ATOMS: atom_id res chain seq x y z
N SER A 1 -4.57 -12.59 -18.11
CA SER A 1 -3.31 -13.20 -18.56
C SER A 1 -2.42 -13.42 -17.35
N SER A 2 -1.57 -14.45 -17.30
CA SER A 2 -0.67 -14.72 -16.15
C SER A 2 0.30 -13.56 -15.83
N LEU A 3 0.51 -12.65 -16.78
CA LEU A 3 1.33 -11.43 -16.60
C LEU A 3 0.58 -10.28 -15.91
N ASP A 4 -0.75 -10.33 -15.85
CA ASP A 4 -1.54 -9.24 -15.25
C ASP A 4 -1.36 -9.21 -13.73
N ASP A 5 -1.16 -10.36 -13.09
CA ASP A 5 -0.85 -10.44 -11.67
C ASP A 5 0.54 -9.86 -11.34
N ILE A 6 1.52 -10.04 -12.24
CA ILE A 6 2.86 -9.42 -12.11
C ILE A 6 2.77 -7.90 -12.22
N LYS A 7 2.01 -7.39 -13.19
CA LYS A 7 1.76 -5.95 -13.34
C LYS A 7 1.07 -5.37 -12.11
N TYR A 8 0.07 -6.09 -11.58
CA TYR A 8 -0.69 -5.65 -10.42
C TYR A 8 0.17 -5.60 -9.15
N VAL A 9 1.05 -6.59 -8.93
CA VAL A 9 1.99 -6.54 -7.80
C VAL A 9 3.01 -5.42 -7.92
N LEU A 10 3.48 -5.12 -9.14
CA LEU A 10 4.41 -4.02 -9.38
C LEU A 10 3.79 -2.65 -9.05
N ASN A 11 2.53 -2.44 -9.44
CA ASN A 11 1.80 -1.20 -9.17
C ASN A 11 0.33 -1.49 -8.85
N PRO A 12 -0.01 -1.78 -7.57
CA PRO A 12 -1.37 -2.12 -7.19
C PRO A 12 -2.31 -0.94 -7.41
N THR A 13 -3.48 -1.18 -8.00
CA THR A 13 -4.51 -0.17 -8.23
C THR A 13 -5.81 -0.53 -7.52
N PHE A 14 -6.54 0.49 -7.09
CA PHE A 14 -7.76 0.34 -6.31
C PHE A 14 -8.88 1.19 -6.91
N THR A 15 -10.05 0.58 -7.14
CA THR A 15 -11.27 1.31 -7.53
C THR A 15 -11.99 1.85 -6.29
N PRO A 16 -12.84 2.89 -6.43
CA PRO A 16 -13.64 3.40 -5.32
C PRO A 16 -14.49 2.32 -4.63
N GLU A 17 -15.05 1.38 -5.39
CA GLU A 17 -15.84 0.26 -4.87
C GLU A 17 -14.97 -0.72 -4.07
N GLN A 18 -13.75 -1.00 -4.55
CA GLN A 18 -12.79 -1.83 -3.81
C GLN A 18 -12.43 -1.18 -2.48
N ILE A 19 -12.13 0.12 -2.49
CA ILE A 19 -11.77 0.89 -1.28
C ILE A 19 -12.90 0.87 -0.26
N LYS A 20 -14.15 1.10 -0.70
CA LYS A 20 -15.32 1.07 0.19
C LYS A 20 -15.51 -0.28 0.90
N ASN A 21 -15.07 -1.37 0.28
CA ASN A 21 -15.17 -2.72 0.84
C ASN A 21 -13.95 -3.12 1.70
N LEU A 22 -12.90 -2.29 1.79
CA LEU A 22 -11.71 -2.62 2.58
C LEU A 22 -12.00 -2.68 4.08
N ASP A 23 -12.87 -1.79 4.58
CA ASP A 23 -13.20 -1.73 6.02
C ASP A 23 -14.14 -2.84 6.48
N THR A 24 -14.84 -3.49 5.54
CA THR A 24 -15.83 -4.54 5.84
C THR A 24 -15.36 -5.94 5.49
N SER A 25 -14.23 -6.07 4.79
CA SER A 25 -13.72 -7.34 4.31
C SER A 25 -12.80 -8.00 5.33
N GLU A 26 -13.27 -9.05 5.99
CA GLU A 26 -12.44 -9.96 6.82
C GLU A 26 -11.75 -11.06 5.98
N LYS A 27 -11.81 -10.96 4.65
CA LYS A 27 -11.30 -11.99 3.76
C LYS A 27 -9.76 -12.03 3.79
N LEU A 28 -9.23 -13.17 4.23
CA LEU A 28 -7.80 -13.46 4.10
C LEU A 28 -7.41 -13.61 2.63
N SER A 29 -6.32 -12.94 2.27
CA SER A 29 -5.64 -13.09 0.99
C SER A 29 -4.58 -14.18 1.08
N ARG A 30 -4.32 -14.85 -0.06
CA ARG A 30 -3.29 -15.90 -0.16
C ARG A 30 -2.12 -15.37 -0.96
N ALA A 31 -0.92 -15.42 -0.39
CA ALA A 31 0.33 -15.15 -1.09
C ALA A 31 0.77 -16.36 -1.93
N ILE A 32 1.69 -16.16 -2.87
CA ILE A 32 2.16 -17.22 -3.78
C ILE A 32 2.88 -18.34 -3.00
N ASP A 33 3.54 -17.99 -1.89
CA ASP A 33 4.17 -18.95 -0.98
C ASP A 33 3.17 -19.80 -0.17
N GLY A 34 1.87 -19.58 -0.34
CA GLY A 34 0.79 -20.30 0.34
C GLY A 34 0.37 -19.67 1.67
N ASN A 35 1.08 -18.64 2.15
CA ASN A 35 0.75 -17.97 3.40
C ASN A 35 -0.53 -17.14 3.25
N MET A 36 -1.39 -17.22 4.26
CA MET A 36 -2.57 -16.37 4.37
C MET A 36 -2.20 -15.08 5.10
N TYR A 37 -2.70 -13.94 4.63
CA TYR A 37 -2.52 -12.65 5.28
C TYR A 37 -3.78 -11.80 5.13
N LEU A 38 -3.98 -10.84 6.02
CA LEU A 38 -5.01 -9.82 5.86
C LEU A 38 -4.37 -8.61 5.16
N PRO A 39 -4.92 -8.11 4.05
CA PRO A 39 -4.46 -6.86 3.45
C PRO A 39 -4.43 -5.74 4.49
N GLY A 40 -3.37 -4.94 4.51
CA GLY A 40 -3.12 -3.94 5.57
C GLY A 40 -2.36 -4.51 6.78
N ILE A 41 -2.55 -5.78 7.15
CA ILE A 41 -1.82 -6.47 8.23
C ILE A 41 -0.72 -7.35 7.63
N VAL A 42 0.30 -6.70 7.08
CA VAL A 42 1.48 -7.35 6.51
C VAL A 42 2.74 -6.79 7.13
N GLY A 43 3.79 -7.62 7.26
CA GLY A 43 5.05 -7.20 7.86
C GLY A 43 5.78 -6.16 7.01
N LEU A 44 6.37 -5.16 7.65
CA LEU A 44 7.38 -4.29 7.03
C LEU A 44 8.77 -4.76 7.40
N ASN A 45 9.67 -4.83 6.42
CA ASN A 45 11.05 -5.22 6.68
C ASN A 45 11.77 -4.16 7.54
N ASN A 46 12.41 -4.61 8.61
CA ASN A 46 13.26 -3.76 9.44
C ASN A 46 14.63 -3.61 8.77
N ILE A 47 14.91 -2.45 8.20
CA ILE A 47 16.20 -2.13 7.62
C ILE A 47 17.06 -1.55 8.75
N LYS A 48 17.64 -2.46 9.55
CA LYS A 48 18.47 -2.18 10.75
C LYS A 48 17.64 -1.78 11.99
N ALA A 49 17.57 -0.49 12.29
CA ALA A 49 16.95 0.07 13.50
C ALA A 49 15.91 1.12 13.11
N ASN A 50 15.01 0.76 12.18
CA ASN A 50 13.94 1.63 11.67
C ASN A 50 12.53 1.14 12.06
N ASP A 51 12.47 0.27 13.07
CA ASP A 51 11.24 -0.28 13.64
C ASP A 51 10.25 0.80 14.08
N TYR A 52 10.73 1.89 14.68
CA TYR A 52 9.90 3.05 15.02
C TYR A 52 9.17 3.61 13.79
N CYS A 53 9.84 3.68 12.64
CA CYS A 53 9.23 4.16 11.41
C CYS A 53 8.18 3.18 10.90
N ASN A 54 8.45 1.88 10.99
CA ASN A 54 7.48 0.85 10.62
C ASN A 54 6.22 0.94 11.47
N VAL A 55 6.34 1.21 12.78
CA VAL A 55 5.18 1.44 13.67
C VAL A 55 4.35 2.64 13.21
N ILE A 56 4.98 3.77 12.87
CA ILE A 56 4.27 4.95 12.39
C ILE A 56 3.58 4.67 11.04
N LEU A 57 4.27 4.02 10.10
CA LEU A 57 3.71 3.68 8.79
C LEU A 57 2.50 2.75 8.91
N GLN A 58 2.58 1.73 9.77
CA GLN A 58 1.47 0.82 10.07
C GLN A 58 0.31 1.55 10.75
N SER A 59 0.60 2.47 11.68
CA SER A 59 -0.44 3.24 12.37
C SER A 59 -1.20 4.13 11.39
N LEU A 60 -0.47 4.82 10.49
CA LEU A 60 -1.07 5.69 9.47
C LEU A 60 -1.81 4.90 8.39
N SER A 61 -1.35 3.69 8.04
CA SER A 61 -2.01 2.88 7.00
C SER A 61 -3.40 2.39 7.39
N HIS A 62 -3.71 2.38 8.68
CA HIS A 62 -5.02 1.97 9.22
C HIS A 62 -5.96 3.15 9.52
N VAL A 63 -5.55 4.38 9.22
CA VAL A 63 -6.45 5.54 9.27
C VAL A 63 -7.22 5.62 7.95
N SER A 64 -8.47 5.12 7.92
CA SER A 64 -9.24 4.91 6.67
C SER A 64 -9.25 6.12 5.72
N PRO A 65 -9.54 7.37 6.16
CA PRO A 65 -9.54 8.51 5.24
C PRO A 65 -8.17 8.80 4.61
N LEU A 66 -7.09 8.60 5.38
CA LEU A 66 -5.73 8.79 4.91
C LEU A 66 -5.32 7.68 3.94
N ARG A 67 -5.59 6.43 4.32
CA ARG A 67 -5.40 5.25 3.48
C ARG A 67 -6.09 5.45 2.13
N ASP A 68 -7.39 5.75 2.14
CA ASP A 68 -8.21 5.85 0.93
C ASP A 68 -7.71 6.95 -0.01
N TYR A 69 -7.23 8.06 0.57
CA TYR A 69 -6.58 9.12 -0.19
C TYR A 69 -5.32 8.61 -0.93
N PHE A 70 -4.46 7.86 -0.23
CA PHE A 70 -3.20 7.38 -0.77
C PHE A 70 -3.30 6.10 -1.63
N LEU A 71 -4.39 5.34 -1.53
CA LEU A 71 -4.65 4.19 -2.41
C LEU A 71 -4.94 4.60 -3.86
N ARG A 72 -5.33 5.86 -4.09
CA ARG A 72 -5.58 6.41 -5.43
C ARG A 72 -4.60 7.52 -5.76
N GLU A 73 -3.64 7.19 -6.61
CA GLU A 73 -2.58 8.13 -7.03
C GLU A 73 -3.10 9.41 -7.68
N GLU A 74 -4.24 9.36 -8.36
CA GLU A 74 -4.88 10.54 -8.94
C GLU A 74 -5.23 11.64 -7.91
N ASN A 75 -5.38 11.28 -6.63
CA ASN A 75 -5.69 12.22 -5.56
C ASN A 75 -4.55 13.18 -5.27
N TYR A 76 -3.30 12.79 -5.56
CA TYR A 76 -2.11 13.58 -5.25
C TYR A 76 -1.16 13.79 -6.43
N SER A 77 -1.25 13.02 -7.53
CA SER A 77 -0.31 13.09 -8.65
C SER A 77 -0.32 14.40 -9.42
N LYS A 78 -1.44 15.13 -9.40
CA LYS A 78 -1.62 16.40 -10.13
C LYS A 78 -1.39 17.65 -9.28
N ILE A 79 -0.93 17.49 -8.05
CA ILE A 79 -0.61 18.63 -7.17
C ILE A 79 0.56 19.40 -7.78
N LYS A 80 0.36 20.71 -8.02
CA LYS A 80 1.41 21.60 -8.54
C LYS A 80 2.52 21.76 -7.50
N ARG A 81 3.77 21.68 -7.95
CA ARG A 81 4.94 21.76 -7.07
C ARG A 81 5.91 22.83 -7.54
N PRO A 82 6.62 23.50 -6.62
CA PRO A 82 7.72 24.37 -7.00
C PRO A 82 8.86 23.52 -7.60
N PRO A 83 9.65 24.08 -8.52
CA PRO A 83 10.84 23.41 -9.05
C PRO A 83 11.82 23.11 -7.90
N GLY A 84 12.38 21.90 -7.90
CA GLY A 84 13.35 21.47 -6.87
C GLY A 84 12.75 20.89 -5.59
N ASP A 85 11.42 20.74 -5.49
CA ASP A 85 10.80 20.11 -4.31
C ASP A 85 11.12 18.61 -4.22
N SER A 86 12.00 18.26 -3.28
CA SER A 86 12.34 16.86 -2.94
C SER A 86 11.36 16.23 -1.95
N SER A 87 10.57 17.04 -1.21
CA SER A 87 9.74 16.55 -0.11
C SER A 87 8.55 15.74 -0.60
N PHE A 88 7.95 16.09 -1.73
CA PHE A 88 6.80 15.34 -2.24
C PHE A 88 7.16 13.96 -2.82
N LEU A 89 8.45 13.63 -2.94
CA LEU A 89 8.83 12.21 -3.09
C LEU A 89 8.29 11.38 -1.93
N LEU A 90 8.19 11.93 -0.72
CA LEU A 90 7.57 11.26 0.43
C LEU A 90 6.10 10.94 0.16
N VAL A 91 5.34 11.88 -0.42
CA VAL A 91 3.92 11.69 -0.76
C VAL A 91 3.77 10.55 -1.78
N GLN A 92 4.61 10.54 -2.81
CA GLN A 92 4.60 9.50 -3.84
C GLN A 92 4.95 8.12 -3.25
N ARG A 93 6.05 8.04 -2.49
CA ARG A 93 6.52 6.78 -1.89
C ARG A 93 5.58 6.26 -0.80
N PHE A 94 4.98 7.15 -0.01
CA PHE A 94 3.97 6.76 0.95
C PHE A 94 2.74 6.17 0.25
N GLY A 95 2.26 6.77 -0.84
CA GLY A 95 1.16 6.21 -1.63
C GLY A 95 1.49 4.88 -2.30
N GLU A 96 2.70 4.70 -2.83
CA GLU A 96 3.17 3.39 -3.31
C GLU A 96 3.19 2.34 -2.19
N LEU A 97 3.68 2.71 -1.00
CA LEU A 97 3.72 1.82 0.15
C LEU A 97 2.31 1.43 0.61
N MET A 98 1.39 2.38 0.74
CA MET A 98 -0.01 2.11 1.10
C MET A 98 -0.65 1.11 0.14
N ARG A 99 -0.45 1.29 -1.17
CA ARG A 99 -0.97 0.39 -2.20
C ARG A 99 -0.39 -1.02 -2.10
N LYS A 100 0.90 -1.16 -1.76
CA LYS A 100 1.54 -2.46 -1.51
C LYS A 100 1.05 -3.13 -0.23
N LEU A 101 0.90 -2.38 0.86
CA LEU A 101 0.41 -2.90 2.15
C LEU A 101 -1.01 -3.46 2.03
N TRP A 102 -1.89 -2.75 1.33
CA TRP A 102 -3.29 -3.12 1.15
C TRP A 102 -3.55 -3.96 -0.09
N ASN A 103 -2.51 -4.41 -0.80
CA ASN A 103 -2.64 -5.25 -1.98
C ASN A 103 -3.16 -6.65 -1.59
N PRO A 104 -4.36 -7.07 -2.05
CA PRO A 104 -4.90 -8.39 -1.74
C PRO A 104 -4.27 -9.53 -2.56
N ARG A 105 -3.32 -9.24 -3.47
CA ARG A 105 -2.67 -10.18 -4.39
C ARG A 105 -1.15 -10.13 -4.28
N ASN A 106 -0.60 -9.82 -3.11
CA ASN A 106 0.84 -9.86 -2.87
C ASN A 106 1.43 -11.26 -3.10
N PHE A 107 2.66 -11.29 -3.61
CA PHE A 107 3.43 -12.53 -3.78
C PHE A 107 4.01 -13.06 -2.48
N LYS A 108 4.23 -12.18 -1.49
CA LYS A 108 4.74 -12.48 -0.15
C LYS A 108 3.93 -11.72 0.90
N ALA A 109 3.83 -12.26 2.11
CA ALA A 109 3.12 -11.60 3.23
C ALA A 109 3.94 -10.48 3.93
N HIS A 110 4.96 -9.91 3.27
CA HIS A 110 5.75 -8.78 3.77
C HIS A 110 6.10 -7.81 2.63
N VAL A 111 6.28 -6.53 2.99
CA VAL A 111 6.59 -5.42 2.08
C VAL A 111 7.92 -4.76 2.50
N SER A 112 8.66 -4.26 1.50
CA SER A 112 9.89 -3.46 1.66
C SER A 112 9.76 -2.11 0.96
#